data_AF-A0A2M8S665-F1
#
_entry.id   AF-A0A2M8S665-F1
#
_cell.length_a   1.000
_cell.length_b   1.000
_cell.length_c   1.000
_cell.angle_alpha   90.00
_cell.angle_beta   90.00
_cell.angle_gamma   90.00
#
_symmetry.space_group_name_H-M   'P 1'
#
loop_
_entity.id
_entity.type
_entity.pdbx_description
1 polymer ?
#
loop_
_entity_poly.entity_id
_entity_poly.type
_entity_poly.pdbx_seq_one_letter_code
_entity_poly.pdbx_strand_id
1 'polypeptide(L)'
;KQHAALGKTLSALADEVKGLRRERSENTALLQGLTQQLERLNAGEQDDPRAHIRHLAEPDKPTQAFRFDRAAETWAAISLSLLLFAIAVLIFLAPHYVWAGLTIIFLLFLVAESILRGAFVQTIARITLILAMVAALILFFHFWKWIIVAALLTTGAFLMFQRLRELTG
;
A
#
# COMPACT_ATOMS: atom_id res chain seq x y z
N LYS A 1 -20.25 23.73 -62.48
CA LYS A 1 -20.33 22.48 -61.68
C LYS A 1 -19.22 21.47 -62.04
N GLN A 2 -18.80 21.34 -63.31
CA GLN A 2 -17.74 20.39 -63.72
C GLN A 2 -16.33 20.70 -63.17
N HIS A 3 -15.91 21.97 -63.07
CA HIS A 3 -14.59 22.32 -62.53
C HIS A 3 -14.39 21.96 -61.05
N ALA A 4 -15.46 21.98 -60.25
CA ALA A 4 -15.40 21.58 -58.84
C ALA A 4 -15.28 20.06 -58.67
N ALA A 5 -15.83 19.28 -59.61
CA ALA A 5 -15.68 17.82 -59.62
C ALA A 5 -14.26 17.41 -60.01
N LEU A 6 -13.68 18.06 -61.03
CA LEU A 6 -12.29 17.82 -61.46
C LEU A 6 -11.26 18.19 -60.38
N GLY A 7 -11.51 19.29 -59.64
CA GLY A 7 -10.66 19.68 -58.51
C GLY A 7 -10.65 18.65 -57.39
N LYS A 8 -11.80 18.02 -57.10
CA LYS A 8 -11.91 16.96 -56.09
C LYS A 8 -11.21 15.66 -56.50
N THR A 9 -11.27 15.29 -57.77
CA THR A 9 -10.54 14.11 -58.26
C THR A 9 -9.04 14.33 -58.26
N LEU A 10 -8.58 15.54 -58.58
CA LEU A 10 -7.16 15.90 -58.53
C LEU A 10 -6.63 15.88 -57.10
N SER A 11 -7.38 16.40 -56.12
CA SER A 11 -6.97 16.36 -54.71
C SER A 11 -6.94 14.95 -54.16
N ALA A 12 -7.95 14.12 -54.48
CA ALA A 12 -8.00 12.73 -54.03
C ALA A 12 -6.82 11.91 -54.57
N LEU A 13 -6.48 12.09 -55.85
CA LEU A 13 -5.34 11.41 -56.46
C LEU A 13 -4.00 11.90 -55.89
N ALA A 14 -3.90 13.19 -55.55
CA ALA A 14 -2.71 13.74 -54.90
C ALA A 14 -2.49 13.16 -53.50
N ASP A 15 -3.56 12.99 -52.72
CA ASP A 15 -3.50 12.37 -51.39
C ASP A 15 -3.12 10.88 -51.47
N GLU A 16 -3.65 10.16 -52.46
CA GLU A 16 -3.30 8.76 -52.72
C GLU A 16 -1.82 8.59 -53.08
N VAL A 17 -1.29 9.43 -53.96
CA VAL A 17 0.15 9.45 -54.31
C VAL A 17 1.00 9.75 -53.09
N LYS A 18 0.56 10.65 -52.20
CA LYS A 18 1.26 10.96 -50.95
C LYS A 18 1.28 9.76 -50.00
N GLY A 19 0.17 9.02 -49.89
CA GLY A 19 0.08 7.78 -49.13
C GLY A 19 1.04 6.71 -49.65
N LEU A 20 1.01 6.45 -50.96
CA LEU A 20 1.89 5.46 -51.61
C LEU A 20 3.37 5.81 -51.47
N ARG A 21 3.74 7.10 -51.52
CA ARG A 21 5.12 7.55 -51.29
C ARG A 21 5.59 7.27 -49.86
N ARG A 22 4.71 7.49 -48.88
CA ARG A 22 5.00 7.20 -47.47
C ARG A 22 5.22 5.70 -47.27
N GLU A 23 4.31 4.88 -47.76
CA GLU A 23 4.42 3.42 -47.68
C GLU A 23 5.69 2.90 -48.37
N ARG A 24 6.05 3.46 -49.53
CA ARG A 24 7.33 3.19 -50.20
C ARG A 24 8.53 3.52 -49.31
N SER A 25 8.52 4.68 -48.64
CA SER A 25 9.61 5.09 -47.75
C SER A 25 9.76 4.19 -46.53
N GLU A 26 8.64 3.78 -45.92
CA GLU A 26 8.63 2.86 -44.77
C GLU A 26 9.13 1.48 -45.18
N ASN A 27 8.66 0.94 -46.31
CA ASN A 27 9.15 -0.34 -46.84
C ASN A 27 10.63 -0.29 -47.22
N THR A 28 11.12 0.84 -47.75
CA THR A 28 12.54 0.98 -48.11
C THR A 28 13.42 0.98 -46.85
N ALA A 29 12.99 1.66 -45.79
CA ALA A 29 13.70 1.67 -44.51
C ALA A 29 13.73 0.28 -43.86
N LEU A 30 12.60 -0.45 -43.90
CA LEU A 30 12.54 -1.84 -43.41
C LEU A 30 13.44 -2.77 -44.20
N LEU A 31 13.41 -2.69 -45.53
CA LEU A 31 14.29 -3.50 -46.39
C LEU A 31 15.76 -3.22 -46.10
N GLN A 32 16.14 -1.95 -45.93
CA GLN A 32 17.51 -1.57 -45.58
C GLN A 32 17.96 -2.19 -44.25
N GLY A 33 17.09 -2.14 -43.22
CA GLY A 33 17.38 -2.76 -41.93
C GLY A 33 17.57 -4.28 -42.03
N LEU A 34 16.70 -4.96 -42.79
CA LEU A 34 16.80 -6.40 -43.01
C LEU A 34 18.04 -6.79 -43.82
N THR A 35 18.39 -6.04 -44.87
CA THR A 35 19.62 -6.29 -45.63
C THR A 35 20.86 -6.12 -44.76
N GLN A 36 20.90 -5.09 -43.91
CA GLN A 36 22.03 -4.87 -43.00
C GLN A 36 22.14 -5.99 -41.97
N GLN A 37 21.01 -6.50 -41.46
CA GLN A 37 21.01 -7.64 -40.54
C GLN A 37 21.48 -8.93 -41.22
N LEU A 38 21.09 -9.16 -42.47
CA LEU A 38 21.52 -10.31 -43.26
C LEU A 38 23.03 -10.24 -43.54
N GLU A 39 23.57 -9.06 -43.87
CA GLU A 39 25.02 -8.85 -44.04
C GLU A 39 25.80 -9.19 -42.76
N ARG A 40 25.32 -8.78 -41.58
CA ARG A 40 25.93 -9.11 -40.29
C ARG A 40 25.92 -10.62 -40.01
N LEU A 41 24.79 -11.28 -40.29
CA LEU A 41 24.68 -12.74 -40.16
C LEU A 41 25.64 -13.48 -41.11
N ASN A 42 25.76 -13.02 -42.36
CA ASN A 42 26.70 -13.59 -43.34
C ASN A 42 28.17 -13.34 -42.96
N ALA A 43 28.46 -12.24 -42.28
CA ALA A 43 29.78 -11.94 -41.72
C ALA A 43 30.10 -12.78 -40.46
N GLY A 44 29.14 -13.57 -39.95
CA GLY A 44 29.30 -14.40 -38.76
C GLY A 44 29.19 -13.62 -37.45
N GLU A 45 28.74 -12.37 -37.48
CA GLU A 45 28.44 -11.59 -36.27
C GLU A 45 27.13 -12.12 -35.66
N GLN A 46 27.23 -12.93 -34.61
CA GLN A 46 26.07 -13.35 -33.83
C GLN A 46 25.62 -12.21 -32.92
N ASP A 47 24.36 -11.80 -33.03
CA ASP A 47 23.74 -10.90 -32.07
C ASP A 47 23.76 -11.54 -30.68
N ASP A 48 23.97 -10.74 -29.63
CA ASP A 48 23.92 -11.24 -28.26
C ASP A 48 22.55 -11.88 -28.02
N PRO A 49 22.46 -13.19 -27.71
CA PRO A 49 21.19 -13.88 -27.49
C PRO A 49 20.37 -13.30 -26.34
N ARG A 50 20.95 -12.38 -25.55
CA ARG A 50 20.29 -11.69 -24.44
C ARG A 50 19.98 -10.23 -24.71
N ALA A 51 20.26 -9.71 -25.92
CA ALA A 51 19.96 -8.34 -26.30
C ALA A 51 18.46 -7.99 -26.18
N HIS A 52 17.58 -9.00 -26.24
CA HIS A 52 16.13 -8.84 -26.05
C HIS A 52 15.71 -8.74 -24.57
N ILE A 53 16.60 -9.00 -23.61
CA ILE A 53 16.28 -9.00 -22.17
C ILE A 53 16.42 -7.57 -21.64
N ARG A 54 15.32 -6.80 -21.68
CA ARG A 54 15.28 -5.42 -21.16
C ARG A 54 15.31 -5.34 -19.63
N HIS A 55 14.83 -6.37 -18.93
CA HIS A 55 14.83 -6.46 -17.47
C HIS A 55 15.31 -7.86 -17.08
N LEU A 56 16.49 -7.95 -16.47
CA LEU A 56 16.91 -9.15 -15.77
C LEU A 56 16.11 -9.22 -14.45
N ALA A 57 15.42 -10.32 -14.22
CA ALA A 57 14.94 -10.68 -12.89
C ALA A 57 16.17 -11.05 -12.05
N GLU A 58 16.75 -10.08 -11.35
CA GLU A 58 17.80 -10.33 -10.35
C GLU A 58 17.12 -10.94 -9.11
N PRO A 59 17.59 -12.10 -8.59
CA PRO A 59 17.10 -12.63 -7.32
C PRO A 59 17.43 -11.63 -6.19
N ASP A 60 16.46 -11.38 -5.30
CA ASP A 60 16.63 -10.46 -4.18
C ASP A 60 17.93 -10.77 -3.41
N LYS A 61 18.83 -9.79 -3.35
CA LYS A 61 20.13 -9.92 -2.70
C LYS A 61 19.92 -10.24 -1.22
N PRO A 62 20.44 -11.36 -0.70
CA PRO A 62 20.09 -11.84 0.64
C PRO A 62 20.78 -11.07 1.78
N THR A 63 21.46 -9.95 1.54
CA THR A 63 22.36 -9.34 2.54
C THR A 63 21.66 -8.46 3.59
N GLN A 64 20.38 -8.10 3.43
CA GLN A 64 19.65 -7.27 4.40
C GLN A 64 18.56 -7.99 5.21
N ALA A 65 18.18 -9.22 4.85
CA ALA A 65 17.06 -9.93 5.49
C ALA A 65 17.44 -10.72 6.77
N PHE A 66 18.71 -11.10 6.95
CA PHE A 66 19.07 -12.13 7.94
C PHE A 66 18.99 -11.74 9.42
N ARG A 67 19.01 -10.45 9.79
CA ARG A 67 18.98 -10.07 11.21
C ARG A 67 17.60 -10.15 11.84
N PHE A 68 16.55 -9.94 11.04
CA PHE A 68 15.17 -10.01 11.48
C PHE A 68 14.61 -11.43 11.41
N ASP A 69 15.16 -12.27 10.54
CA ASP A 69 14.72 -13.65 10.36
C ASP A 69 14.96 -14.50 11.62
N ARG A 70 16.16 -14.40 12.23
CA ARG A 70 16.45 -15.10 13.49
C ARG A 70 15.64 -14.60 14.68
N ALA A 71 15.32 -13.31 14.72
CA ALA A 71 14.47 -12.72 15.76
C ALA A 71 13.01 -13.15 15.58
N ALA A 72 12.55 -13.28 14.33
CA ALA A 72 11.23 -13.82 14.00
C ALA A 72 11.11 -15.31 14.35
N GLU A 73 12.14 -16.13 14.06
CA GLU A 73 12.19 -17.54 14.43
C GLU A 73 12.17 -17.76 15.95
N THR A 74 12.99 -17.01 16.70
CA THR A 74 13.01 -17.12 18.17
C THR A 74 11.73 -16.59 18.81
N TRP A 75 11.10 -15.56 18.21
CA TRP A 75 9.85 -15.03 18.72
C TRP A 75 8.65 -15.94 18.48
N ALA A 76 8.61 -16.67 17.37
CA ALA A 76 7.55 -17.64 17.10
C ALA A 76 7.47 -18.73 18.20
N ALA A 77 8.62 -19.14 18.76
CA ALA A 77 8.66 -20.10 19.86
C ALA A 77 8.28 -19.49 21.22
N ILE A 78 8.63 -18.22 21.46
CA ILE A 78 8.41 -17.53 22.74
C ILE A 78 6.97 -17.03 22.88
N SER A 79 6.35 -16.58 21.77
CA SER A 79 5.01 -15.99 21.78
C SER A 79 3.94 -16.97 22.27
N LEU A 80 4.02 -18.24 21.85
CA LEU A 80 3.08 -19.27 22.26
C LEU A 80 3.18 -19.56 23.77
N SER A 81 4.41 -19.60 24.29
CA SER A 81 4.68 -19.82 25.71
C SER A 81 4.21 -18.64 26.56
N LEU A 82 4.44 -17.41 26.08
CA LEU A 82 4.01 -16.18 26.75
C LEU A 82 2.48 -16.03 26.73
N LEU A 83 1.82 -16.41 25.63
CA LEU A 83 0.36 -16.42 25.51
C LEU A 83 -0.27 -17.38 26.51
N LEU A 84 0.25 -18.62 26.57
CA LEU A 84 -0.21 -19.62 27.53
C LEU A 84 0.00 -19.15 28.98
N PHE A 85 1.14 -18.52 29.27
CA PHE A 85 1.42 -17.96 30.59
C PHE A 85 0.46 -16.83 30.96
N ALA A 86 0.20 -15.90 30.03
CA ALA A 86 -0.73 -14.80 30.24
C ALA A 86 -2.17 -15.29 30.49
N ILE A 87 -2.62 -16.31 29.74
CA ILE A 87 -3.92 -16.96 29.94
C ILE A 87 -3.98 -17.61 31.32
N ALA A 88 -2.93 -18.33 31.74
CA ALA A 88 -2.88 -18.98 33.05
C ALA A 88 -2.95 -17.96 34.22
N VAL A 89 -2.19 -16.86 34.13
CA VAL A 89 -2.21 -15.79 35.13
C VAL A 89 -3.58 -15.12 35.20
N LEU A 90 -4.23 -14.90 34.05
CA LEU A 90 -5.56 -14.29 34.00
C LEU A 90 -6.62 -15.17 34.69
N ILE A 91 -6.61 -16.47 34.41
CA ILE A 91 -7.54 -17.43 35.01
C ILE A 91 -7.35 -17.49 36.53
N PHE A 92 -6.09 -17.42 37.00
CA PHE A 92 -5.78 -17.49 38.43
C PHE A 92 -6.15 -16.21 39.20
N LEU A 93 -5.92 -15.03 38.61
CA LEU A 93 -6.04 -13.76 39.32
C LEU A 93 -7.44 -13.11 39.21
N ALA A 94 -8.20 -13.36 38.14
CA ALA A 94 -9.48 -12.71 37.90
C ALA A 94 -10.53 -13.59 37.19
N PRO A 95 -11.01 -14.67 37.82
CA PRO A 95 -11.96 -15.62 37.22
C PRO A 95 -13.33 -15.02 36.86
N HIS A 96 -13.72 -13.86 37.42
CA HIS A 96 -14.98 -13.20 37.06
C HIS A 96 -14.93 -12.40 35.75
N TYR A 97 -13.74 -12.00 35.29
CA TYR A 97 -13.56 -11.16 34.09
C TYR A 97 -12.82 -11.89 32.95
N VAL A 98 -12.81 -13.23 32.99
CA VAL A 98 -12.04 -14.08 32.06
C VAL A 98 -12.32 -13.75 30.60
N TRP A 99 -13.59 -13.52 30.24
CA TRP A 99 -13.96 -13.19 28.86
C TRP A 99 -13.41 -11.83 28.40
N ALA A 100 -13.49 -10.79 29.23
CA ALA A 100 -12.93 -9.48 28.91
C ALA A 100 -11.39 -9.52 28.86
N GLY A 101 -10.76 -10.19 29.82
CA GLY A 101 -9.32 -10.38 29.84
C GLY A 101 -8.81 -11.18 28.65
N LEU A 102 -9.54 -12.23 28.22
CA LEU A 102 -9.18 -13.04 27.06
C LEU A 102 -9.17 -12.19 25.80
N THR A 103 -10.16 -11.32 25.60
CA THR A 103 -10.18 -10.41 24.43
C THR A 103 -9.00 -9.45 24.42
N ILE A 104 -8.63 -8.90 25.58
CA ILE A 104 -7.49 -7.98 25.71
C ILE A 104 -6.17 -8.71 25.44
N ILE A 105 -5.98 -9.90 26.02
CA ILE A 105 -4.77 -10.71 25.80
C ILE A 105 -4.66 -11.13 24.33
N PHE A 106 -5.76 -11.55 23.72
CA PHE A 106 -5.78 -11.94 22.31
C PHE A 106 -5.45 -10.76 21.39
N LEU A 107 -5.98 -9.58 21.71
CA LEU A 107 -5.70 -8.35 20.97
C LEU A 107 -4.25 -7.89 21.15
N LEU A 108 -3.71 -7.97 22.37
CA LEU A 108 -2.30 -7.70 22.65
C LEU A 108 -1.38 -8.66 21.92
N PHE A 109 -1.77 -9.94 21.84
CA PHE A 109 -1.05 -10.98 21.11
C PHE A 109 -1.03 -10.69 19.60
N LEU A 110 -2.18 -10.35 19.00
CA LEU A 110 -2.27 -9.95 17.60
C LEU A 110 -1.38 -8.75 17.28
N VAL A 111 -1.36 -7.77 18.18
CA VAL A 111 -0.50 -6.58 18.05
C VAL A 111 0.98 -6.98 18.13
N ALA A 112 1.36 -7.81 19.10
CA ALA A 112 2.73 -8.30 19.23
C ALA A 112 3.17 -9.10 17.99
N GLU A 113 2.30 -9.93 17.44
CA GLU A 113 2.55 -10.70 16.22
C GLU A 113 2.74 -9.78 15.00
N SER A 114 1.93 -8.71 14.91
CA SER A 114 2.01 -7.72 13.84
C SER A 114 3.31 -6.89 13.88
N ILE A 115 3.79 -6.55 15.09
CA ILE A 115 5.05 -5.82 15.30
C ILE A 115 6.24 -6.62 14.75
N LEU A 116 6.28 -7.92 15.03
CA LEU A 116 7.44 -8.74 14.68
C LEU A 116 7.45 -9.25 13.23
N ARG A 117 6.31 -9.25 12.53
CA ARG A 117 6.21 -9.69 11.14
C ARG A 117 6.75 -8.71 10.08
N GLY A 118 7.40 -7.61 10.49
CA GLY A 118 8.37 -6.92 9.63
C GLY A 118 7.85 -5.90 8.60
N ALA A 119 6.71 -5.25 8.81
CA ALA A 119 6.29 -4.07 8.01
C ALA A 119 6.59 -2.73 8.73
N PHE A 120 7.80 -2.64 9.30
CA PHE A 120 8.22 -1.74 10.39
C PHE A 120 7.76 -0.27 10.32
N VAL A 121 7.66 0.36 9.15
CA VAL A 121 7.25 1.78 9.04
C VAL A 121 5.74 1.94 8.89
N GLN A 122 5.06 1.00 8.23
CA GLN A 122 3.61 1.08 7.99
C GLN A 122 2.80 0.41 9.12
N THR A 123 3.39 -0.53 9.85
CA THR A 123 2.73 -1.22 10.96
C THR A 123 2.70 -0.39 12.24
N ILE A 124 3.71 0.43 12.54
CA ILE A 124 3.71 1.24 13.78
C ILE A 124 2.49 2.17 13.79
N ALA A 125 2.25 2.91 12.71
CA ALA A 125 1.08 3.80 12.63
C ALA A 125 -0.25 3.03 12.73
N ARG A 126 -0.36 1.86 12.10
CA ARG A 126 -1.58 1.02 12.18
C ARG A 126 -1.77 0.44 13.58
N ILE A 127 -0.72 0.00 14.25
CA ILE A 127 -0.77 -0.52 15.61
C ILE A 127 -1.12 0.60 16.59
N THR A 128 -0.49 1.76 16.49
CA THR A 128 -0.83 2.91 17.35
C THR A 128 -2.27 3.32 17.13
N LEU A 129 -2.78 3.29 15.90
CA LEU A 129 -4.18 3.57 15.59
C LEU A 129 -5.12 2.51 16.19
N ILE A 130 -4.83 1.22 16.02
CA ILE A 130 -5.63 0.12 16.58
C ILE A 130 -5.62 0.18 18.10
N LEU A 131 -4.45 0.40 18.71
CA LEU A 131 -4.29 0.50 20.16
C LEU A 131 -5.00 1.74 20.71
N ALA A 132 -4.91 2.88 20.04
CA ALA A 132 -5.65 4.08 20.40
C ALA A 132 -7.16 3.87 20.27
N MET A 133 -7.62 3.17 19.23
CA MET A 133 -9.04 2.86 19.03
C MET A 133 -9.57 1.90 20.10
N VAL A 134 -8.78 0.88 20.45
CA VAL A 134 -9.13 -0.07 21.51
C VAL A 134 -9.09 0.59 22.88
N ALA A 135 -8.08 1.39 23.17
CA ALA A 135 -7.99 2.17 24.40
C ALA A 135 -9.17 3.16 24.51
N ALA A 136 -9.54 3.83 23.41
CA ALA A 136 -10.70 4.71 23.36
C ALA A 136 -12.00 3.94 23.61
N LEU A 137 -12.18 2.75 23.02
CA LEU A 137 -13.34 1.90 23.28
C LEU A 137 -13.41 1.48 24.76
N ILE A 138 -12.30 0.99 25.32
CA ILE A 138 -12.22 0.58 26.72
C ILE A 138 -12.55 1.77 27.63
N LEU A 139 -11.95 2.93 27.38
CA LEU A 139 -12.18 4.14 28.15
C LEU A 139 -13.64 4.58 28.04
N PHE A 140 -14.22 4.53 26.83
CA PHE A 140 -15.60 4.88 26.59
C PHE A 140 -16.57 3.97 27.36
N PHE A 141 -16.42 2.64 27.25
CA PHE A 141 -17.30 1.70 27.93
C PHE A 141 -17.12 1.70 29.45
N HIS A 142 -15.88 1.80 29.94
CA HIS A 142 -15.59 1.77 31.37
C HIS A 142 -15.94 3.09 32.06
N PHE A 143 -15.63 4.24 31.44
CA PHE A 143 -15.76 5.57 32.04
C PHE A 143 -16.94 6.40 31.48
N TRP A 144 -17.91 5.79 30.79
CA TRP A 144 -19.05 6.50 30.17
C TRP A 144 -19.76 7.49 31.10
N LYS A 145 -19.90 7.15 32.39
CA LYS A 145 -20.50 8.03 33.41
C LYS A 145 -19.70 9.31 33.63
N TRP A 146 -18.37 9.22 33.66
CA TRP A 146 -17.49 10.38 33.82
C TRP A 146 -17.51 11.29 32.60
N ILE A 147 -17.65 10.72 31.39
CA ILE A 147 -17.83 11.48 30.15
C ILE A 147 -19.11 12.33 30.22
N ILE A 148 -20.22 11.74 30.67
CA ILE A 148 -21.50 12.45 30.85
C ILE A 148 -21.36 13.57 31.89
N VAL A 149 -20.74 13.29 33.04
CA VAL A 149 -20.52 14.29 34.09
C VAL A 149 -19.66 15.45 33.58
N ALA A 150 -18.59 15.17 32.83
CA ALA A 150 -17.74 16.19 32.22
C ALA A 150 -18.51 17.04 31.21
N ALA A 151 -19.31 16.42 30.33
CA ALA A 151 -20.13 17.14 29.37
C ALA A 151 -21.17 18.04 30.05
N LEU A 152 -21.82 17.55 31.12
CA LEU A 152 -22.78 18.32 31.90
C LEU A 152 -22.11 19.52 32.59
N LEU A 153 -20.94 19.32 33.20
CA LEU A 153 -20.14 20.38 33.81
C LEU A 153 -19.73 21.43 32.78
N THR A 154 -19.28 21.01 31.60
CA THR A 154 -18.86 21.93 30.54
C THR A 154 -20.05 22.77 30.06
N THR A 155 -21.21 22.14 29.88
CA THR A 155 -22.45 22.82 29.48
C THR A 155 -22.93 23.79 30.56
N GLY A 156 -22.90 23.38 31.83
CA GLY A 156 -23.25 24.23 32.96
C GLY A 156 -22.33 25.44 33.10
N ALA A 157 -21.02 25.23 32.97
CA ALA A 157 -20.03 26.30 32.98
C ALA A 157 -20.23 27.26 31.80
N PHE A 158 -20.50 26.74 30.60
CA PHE A 158 -20.77 27.54 29.42
C PHE A 158 -22.01 28.43 29.59
N LEU A 159 -23.11 27.88 30.10
CA LEU A 159 -24.33 28.64 30.39
C LEU A 159 -24.10 29.72 31.45
N MET A 160 -23.36 29.40 32.50
CA MET A 160 -23.02 30.38 33.54
C MET A 160 -22.16 31.51 32.98
N PHE A 161 -21.17 31.20 32.15
CA PHE A 161 -20.34 32.20 31.47
C PHE A 161 -21.16 33.08 30.52
N GLN A 162 -22.08 32.48 29.77
CA GLN A 162 -22.99 33.20 28.90
C GLN A 162 -23.87 34.17 29.71
N ARG A 163 -24.42 33.73 30.84
CA ARG A 163 -25.21 34.57 31.75
C ARG A 163 -24.41 35.72 32.37
N LEU A 164 -23.18 35.47 32.78
CA LEU A 164 -22.28 36.51 33.30
C LEU A 164 -21.97 37.57 32.24
N ARG A 165 -21.71 37.13 31.00
CA ARG A 165 -21.47 38.03 29.87
C ARG A 165 -22.69 38.88 29.53
N GLU A 166 -23.89 38.30 29.61
CA GLU A 166 -25.17 39.02 29.42
C GLU A 166 -25.45 40.06 30.51
N LEU A 167 -24.86 39.91 31.70
CA LEU A 167 -25.05 40.84 32.83
C LEU A 167 -23.99 41.95 32.90
N THR A 168 -22.86 41.79 32.20
CA THR A 168 -21.73 42.73 32.24
C THR A 168 -21.55 43.55 30.97
N GLY A 169 -22.27 43.22 29.88
CA GLY A 169 -22.45 44.05 28.69
C GLY A 169 -23.81 44.73 28.69
#